data_AF-A0A7S2W8X7-F1
#
_entry.id   AF-A0A7S2W8X7-F1
#
_cell.length_a   1.000
_cell.length_b   1.000
_cell.length_c   1.000
_cell.angle_alpha   90.00
_cell.angle_beta   90.00
_cell.angle_gamma   90.00
#
_symmetry.space_group_name_H-M   'P 1'
#
loop_
_entity.id
_entity.type
_entity.pdbx_description
1 polymer ?
#
loop_
_entity_poly.entity_id
_entity_poly.type
_entity_poly.pdbx_seq_one_letter_code
_entity_poly.pdbx_strand_id
1 'polypeptide(L)'
;VELRGRIVSAQDAAAAEGRSAMTIQRVFRGSVVRSTVSFRAAAAGRVQRVFRGHCCRLAAGLRRRRQEDEQELAIFHYHAIALQRTFRGFYSRRHYHDYSARKKYLETVRAKGDALRETLRQYREAQIEEEDERLRNEQAQEFQEATERLHHLVSTSATAGVFNSPFAPEVPAVEGVPLETHLRAGAKAYVRRTGLQASSRRRQKADLSMRMSGSRNVPLPQPTKRISLQASVPYDVERDQEQMDRRLTKLGFVGGKDFTVSQRAKEATYRRGINEGCQYMDPWQNPYLVRGVPQSQAELSQSRTTIGKAPAVHFYTSVGGNKSTVLPNGLFDVMLDAEYSGGVCQRHKANTVRFGVPDNCDIREEEALFPPIPSATSAT
;
A
#
# COMPACT_ATOMS: atom_id res chain seq x y z
N VAL A 1 -122.01 48.62 30.05
CA VAL A 1 -121.33 47.38 30.52
C VAL A 1 -120.43 46.80 29.43
N GLU A 2 -120.90 46.67 28.19
CA GLU A 2 -120.10 46.16 27.05
C GLU A 2 -118.78 46.92 26.78
N LEU A 3 -118.78 48.26 26.84
CA LEU A 3 -117.57 49.06 26.63
C LEU A 3 -116.49 48.78 27.69
N ARG A 4 -116.87 48.56 28.95
CA ARG A 4 -115.93 48.20 30.01
C ARG A 4 -115.37 46.79 29.80
N GLY A 5 -116.19 45.84 29.35
CA GLY A 5 -115.74 44.50 28.99
C GLY A 5 -114.72 44.49 27.86
N ARG A 6 -114.93 45.31 26.82
CA ARG A 6 -113.98 45.47 25.71
C ARG A 6 -112.65 46.12 26.15
N ILE A 7 -112.70 47.07 27.08
CA ILE A 7 -111.48 47.70 27.62
C ILE A 7 -110.66 46.69 28.42
N VAL A 8 -111.31 45.87 29.25
CA VAL A 8 -110.62 44.82 30.02
C VAL A 8 -110.02 43.77 29.09
N SER A 9 -110.76 43.28 28.09
CA SER A 9 -110.21 42.33 27.11
C SER A 9 -109.04 42.91 26.30
N ALA A 10 -109.09 44.21 25.98
CA ALA A 10 -108.00 44.89 25.29
C ALA A 10 -106.77 45.06 26.19
N GLN A 11 -106.97 45.32 27.49
CA GLN A 11 -105.89 45.39 28.46
C GLN A 11 -105.21 44.03 28.68
N ASP A 12 -106.01 42.95 28.73
CA ASP A 12 -105.50 41.59 28.86
C ASP A 12 -104.73 41.14 27.60
N ALA A 13 -105.21 41.53 26.40
CA ALA A 13 -104.55 41.22 25.12
C ALA A 13 -103.29 42.06 24.87
N ALA A 14 -103.22 43.31 25.36
CA ALA A 14 -102.10 44.22 25.13
C ALA A 14 -100.74 43.66 25.58
N ALA A 15 -100.71 42.91 26.68
CA ALA A 15 -99.49 42.27 27.15
C ALA A 15 -99.00 41.15 26.20
N ALA A 16 -99.93 40.38 25.61
CA ALA A 16 -99.60 39.34 24.64
C ALA A 16 -99.17 39.94 23.29
N GLU A 17 -99.87 40.97 22.81
CA GLU A 17 -99.51 41.72 21.61
C GLU A 17 -98.14 42.39 21.75
N GLY A 18 -97.85 42.98 22.91
CA GLY A 18 -96.54 43.57 23.20
C GLY A 18 -95.41 42.53 23.12
N ARG A 19 -95.60 41.32 23.67
CA ARG A 19 -94.62 40.22 23.57
C ARG A 19 -94.41 39.74 22.13
N SER A 20 -95.50 39.63 21.37
CA SER A 20 -95.44 39.25 19.95
C SER A 20 -94.70 40.31 19.12
N ALA A 21 -95.03 41.59 19.32
CA ALA A 21 -94.34 42.71 18.68
C ALA A 21 -92.85 42.76 19.02
N MET A 22 -92.49 42.58 20.31
CA MET A 22 -91.08 42.49 20.72
C MET A 22 -90.36 41.31 20.08
N THR A 23 -91.02 40.16 19.93
CA THR A 23 -90.45 38.97 19.27
C THR A 23 -90.18 39.25 17.80
N ILE A 24 -91.15 39.82 17.08
CA ILE A 24 -91.00 40.22 15.67
C ILE A 24 -89.85 41.21 15.51
N GLN A 25 -89.83 42.26 16.33
CA GLN A 25 -88.76 43.27 16.29
C GLN A 25 -87.38 42.67 16.61
N ARG A 26 -87.29 41.79 17.61
CA ARG A 26 -86.05 41.09 17.98
C ARG A 26 -85.53 40.22 16.84
N VAL A 27 -86.41 39.42 16.23
CA VAL A 27 -86.06 38.53 15.11
C VAL A 27 -85.63 39.36 13.89
N PHE A 28 -86.36 40.41 13.56
CA PHE A 28 -86.04 41.31 12.45
C PHE A 28 -84.69 41.99 12.64
N ARG A 29 -84.45 42.63 13.80
CA ARG A 29 -83.16 43.28 14.12
C ARG A 29 -82.01 42.27 14.04
N GLY A 30 -82.20 41.07 14.59
CA GLY A 30 -81.20 39.99 14.49
C GLY A 30 -80.95 39.52 13.06
N SER A 31 -82.00 39.45 12.22
CA SER A 31 -81.90 39.08 10.80
C SER A 31 -81.07 40.09 10.01
N VAL A 32 -81.31 41.39 10.21
CA VAL A 32 -80.56 42.48 9.56
C VAL A 32 -79.08 42.42 9.93
N VAL A 33 -78.76 42.24 11.23
CA VAL A 33 -77.37 42.15 11.69
C VAL A 33 -76.68 40.92 11.11
N ARG A 34 -77.31 39.74 11.17
CA ARG A 34 -76.73 38.51 10.62
C ARG A 34 -76.50 38.62 9.11
N SER A 35 -77.44 39.17 8.36
CA SER A 35 -77.29 39.41 6.92
C SER A 35 -76.06 40.29 6.64
N THR A 36 -75.91 41.38 7.40
CA THR A 36 -74.75 42.28 7.27
C THR A 36 -73.42 41.59 7.58
N VAL A 37 -73.38 40.80 8.66
CA VAL A 37 -72.18 40.03 9.05
C VAL A 37 -71.84 38.97 8.00
N SER A 38 -72.82 38.21 7.53
CA SER A 38 -72.64 37.20 6.49
C SER A 38 -72.13 37.82 5.18
N PHE A 39 -72.66 38.97 4.79
CA PHE A 39 -72.17 39.69 3.61
C PHE A 39 -70.69 40.09 3.76
N ARG A 40 -70.30 40.67 4.91
CA ARG A 40 -68.91 41.05 5.20
C ARG A 40 -67.98 39.84 5.23
N ALA A 41 -68.41 38.74 5.85
CA ALA A 41 -67.64 37.50 5.88
C ALA A 41 -67.43 36.92 4.47
N ALA A 42 -68.47 36.92 3.64
CA ALA A 42 -68.37 36.47 2.25
C ALA A 42 -67.46 37.37 1.41
N ALA A 43 -67.50 38.68 1.61
CA ALA A 43 -66.61 39.63 0.95
C ALA A 43 -65.14 39.40 1.37
N ALA A 44 -64.88 39.26 2.68
CA ALA A 44 -63.55 38.96 3.21
C ALA A 44 -63.01 37.63 2.65
N GLY A 45 -63.84 36.58 2.61
CA GLY A 45 -63.48 35.29 2.02
C GLY A 45 -63.10 35.39 0.54
N ARG A 46 -63.81 36.21 -0.25
CA ARG A 46 -63.47 36.48 -1.66
C ARG A 46 -62.11 37.15 -1.80
N VAL A 47 -61.86 38.20 -1.01
CA VAL A 47 -60.57 38.92 -1.02
C VAL A 47 -59.43 37.98 -0.64
N GLN A 48 -59.57 37.23 0.44
CA GLN A 48 -58.57 36.25 0.90
C GLN A 48 -58.31 35.16 -0.14
N ARG A 49 -59.35 34.64 -0.80
CA ARG A 49 -59.21 33.64 -1.87
C ARG A 49 -58.40 34.19 -3.03
N VAL A 50 -58.71 35.40 -3.51
CA VAL A 50 -57.98 36.04 -4.61
C VAL A 50 -56.52 36.30 -4.23
N PHE A 51 -56.28 36.81 -3.01
CA PHE A 51 -54.94 37.08 -2.50
C PHE A 51 -54.09 35.81 -2.37
N ARG A 52 -54.62 34.75 -1.74
CA ARG A 52 -53.93 33.44 -1.66
C ARG A 52 -53.62 32.90 -3.06
N GLY A 53 -54.57 33.03 -4.00
CA GLY A 53 -54.34 32.66 -5.39
C GLY A 53 -53.21 33.45 -6.07
N HIS A 54 -53.11 34.75 -5.80
CA HIS A 54 -52.02 35.59 -6.30
C HIS A 54 -50.67 35.14 -5.72
N CYS A 55 -50.57 34.95 -4.40
CA CYS A 55 -49.36 34.45 -3.75
C CYS A 55 -48.92 33.09 -4.29
N CYS A 56 -49.88 32.16 -4.48
CA CYS A 56 -49.59 30.85 -5.06
C CYS A 56 -49.04 30.95 -6.48
N ARG A 57 -49.58 31.85 -7.33
CA ARG A 57 -49.09 32.07 -8.69
C ARG A 57 -47.68 32.67 -8.70
N LEU A 58 -47.39 33.62 -7.81
CA LEU A 58 -46.03 34.16 -7.65
C LEU A 58 -45.05 33.06 -7.23
N ALA A 59 -45.40 32.26 -6.22
CA ALA A 59 -44.56 31.16 -5.77
C ALA A 59 -44.35 30.09 -6.85
N ALA A 60 -45.38 29.75 -7.62
CA ALA A 60 -45.26 28.85 -8.76
C ALA A 60 -44.38 29.42 -9.87
N GLY A 61 -44.50 30.72 -10.15
CA GLY A 61 -43.64 31.42 -11.10
C GLY A 61 -42.17 31.38 -10.70
N LEU A 62 -41.86 31.65 -9.43
CA LEU A 62 -40.50 31.57 -8.90
C LEU A 62 -39.93 30.14 -8.97
N ARG A 63 -40.75 29.12 -8.63
CA ARG A 63 -40.33 27.72 -8.73
C ARG A 63 -40.01 27.31 -10.16
N ARG A 64 -40.82 27.73 -11.13
CA ARG A 64 -40.56 27.45 -12.56
C ARG A 64 -39.26 28.10 -13.03
N ARG A 65 -39.03 29.37 -12.70
CA ARG A 65 -37.77 30.06 -13.03
C ARG A 65 -36.57 29.34 -12.44
N ARG A 66 -36.61 29.00 -11.15
CA ARG A 66 -35.54 28.21 -10.52
C ARG A 66 -35.28 26.90 -11.25
N GLN A 67 -36.34 26.19 -11.66
CA GLN A 67 -36.20 24.95 -12.40
C GLN A 67 -35.58 25.16 -13.78
N GLU A 68 -35.96 26.24 -14.49
CA GLU A 68 -35.35 26.65 -15.76
C GLU A 68 -33.85 26.97 -15.57
N ASP A 69 -33.50 27.75 -14.55
CA ASP A 69 -32.12 28.10 -14.21
C ASP A 69 -31.28 26.84 -13.87
N GLU A 70 -31.85 25.91 -13.09
CA GLU A 70 -31.21 24.63 -12.74
C GLU A 70 -30.97 23.76 -13.98
N GLN A 71 -31.92 23.72 -14.92
CA GLN A 71 -31.77 22.98 -16.17
C GLN A 71 -30.69 23.59 -17.05
N GLU A 72 -30.64 24.91 -17.17
CA GLU A 72 -29.61 25.61 -17.92
C GLU A 72 -28.22 25.36 -17.32
N LEU A 73 -28.09 25.47 -16.00
CA LEU A 73 -26.86 25.19 -15.28
C LEU A 73 -26.40 23.73 -15.47
N ALA A 74 -27.33 22.77 -15.47
CA ALA A 74 -27.02 21.36 -15.68
C ALA A 74 -26.39 21.10 -17.07
N ILE A 75 -26.83 21.82 -18.11
CA ILE A 75 -26.24 21.75 -19.45
C ILE A 75 -24.79 22.25 -19.40
N PHE A 76 -24.54 23.38 -18.75
CA PHE A 76 -23.17 23.89 -18.61
C PHE A 76 -22.27 22.95 -17.79
N HIS A 77 -22.79 22.36 -16.72
CA HIS A 77 -22.05 21.36 -15.95
C HIS A 77 -21.67 20.13 -16.78
N TYR A 78 -22.58 19.63 -17.62
CA TYR A 78 -22.28 18.52 -18.53
C TYR A 78 -21.09 18.83 -19.45
N HIS A 79 -21.11 20.01 -20.10
CA HIS A 79 -20.02 20.44 -20.97
C HIS A 79 -18.72 20.68 -20.20
N ALA A 80 -18.78 21.30 -19.03
CA ALA A 80 -17.63 21.51 -18.16
C ALA A 80 -16.97 20.17 -17.77
N ILE A 81 -17.75 19.16 -17.39
CA ILE A 81 -17.22 17.82 -17.06
C ILE A 81 -16.53 17.19 -18.28
N ALA A 82 -17.10 17.31 -19.48
CA ALA A 82 -16.49 16.78 -20.70
C ALA A 82 -15.14 17.45 -21.00
N LEU A 83 -15.07 18.79 -20.88
CA LEU A 83 -13.85 19.57 -21.03
C LEU A 83 -12.81 19.23 -19.96
N GLN A 84 -13.22 19.15 -18.70
CA GLN A 84 -12.31 18.79 -17.60
C GLN A 84 -11.75 17.37 -17.78
N ARG A 85 -12.58 16.40 -18.16
CA ARG A 85 -12.14 15.02 -18.41
C ARG A 85 -11.12 14.95 -19.54
N THR A 86 -11.38 15.63 -20.65
CA THR A 86 -10.47 15.65 -21.81
C THR A 86 -9.16 16.34 -21.46
N PHE A 87 -9.22 17.49 -20.77
CA PHE A 87 -8.04 18.21 -20.31
C PHE A 87 -7.19 17.40 -19.33
N ARG A 88 -7.80 16.78 -18.31
CA ARG A 88 -7.07 15.92 -17.35
C ARG A 88 -6.36 14.77 -18.06
N GLY A 89 -7.01 14.17 -19.06
CA GLY A 89 -6.40 13.13 -19.89
C GLY A 89 -5.23 13.65 -20.71
N PHE A 90 -5.36 14.81 -21.36
CA PHE A 90 -4.28 15.46 -22.09
C PHE A 90 -3.09 15.78 -21.18
N TYR A 91 -3.35 16.44 -20.05
CA TYR A 91 -2.32 16.85 -19.08
C TYR A 91 -1.56 15.64 -18.52
N SER A 92 -2.30 14.58 -18.16
CA SER A 92 -1.72 13.33 -17.69
C SER A 92 -0.73 12.71 -18.70
N ARG A 93 -1.14 12.62 -19.97
CA ARG A 93 -0.29 12.09 -21.05
C ARG A 93 0.90 12.99 -21.36
N ARG A 94 0.75 14.31 -21.22
CA ARG A 94 1.83 15.26 -21.51
C ARG A 94 2.90 15.30 -20.42
N HIS A 95 2.50 15.25 -19.15
CA HIS A 95 3.40 15.55 -18.03
C HIS A 95 3.79 14.36 -17.15
N TYR A 96 2.95 13.34 -17.02
CA TYR A 96 3.21 12.20 -16.13
C TYR A 96 3.51 10.90 -16.87
N HIS A 97 2.86 10.69 -18.01
CA HIS A 97 2.94 9.44 -18.75
C HIS A 97 3.64 9.62 -20.09
N ASP A 98 4.96 9.82 -20.05
CA ASP A 98 5.79 9.72 -21.26
C ASP A 98 5.98 8.24 -21.62
N TYR A 99 5.12 7.76 -22.52
CA TYR A 99 5.17 6.40 -23.06
C TYR A 99 6.52 6.11 -23.73
N SER A 100 7.06 7.09 -24.47
CA SER A 100 8.31 6.94 -25.22
C SER A 100 9.50 6.81 -24.27
N ALA A 101 9.57 7.63 -23.22
CA ALA A 101 10.59 7.50 -22.19
C ALA A 101 10.47 6.17 -21.43
N ARG A 102 9.26 5.74 -21.07
CA ARG A 102 9.03 4.46 -20.40
C ARG A 102 9.44 3.27 -21.27
N LYS A 103 9.11 3.31 -22.57
CA LYS A 103 9.50 2.26 -23.52
C LYS A 103 11.02 2.16 -23.63
N LYS A 104 11.71 3.30 -23.79
CA LYS A 104 13.19 3.35 -23.79
C LYS A 104 13.77 2.77 -22.50
N TYR A 105 13.23 3.13 -21.34
CA TYR A 105 13.68 2.57 -20.07
C TYR A 105 13.54 1.04 -20.03
N LEU A 106 12.39 0.50 -20.43
CA LEU A 106 12.17 -0.95 -20.47
C LEU A 106 13.13 -1.66 -21.44
N GLU A 107 13.42 -1.06 -22.60
CA GLU A 107 14.42 -1.57 -23.54
C GLU A 107 15.82 -1.61 -22.90
N THR A 108 16.21 -0.57 -22.16
CA THR A 108 17.50 -0.57 -21.44
C THR A 108 17.57 -1.62 -20.33
N VAL A 109 16.48 -1.83 -19.59
CA VAL A 109 16.40 -2.87 -18.55
C VAL A 109 16.51 -4.26 -19.18
N ARG A 110 15.84 -4.47 -20.32
CA ARG A 110 15.94 -5.73 -21.08
C ARG A 110 17.38 -5.98 -21.53
N ALA A 111 18.03 -4.99 -22.15
CA ALA A 111 19.41 -5.11 -22.62
C ALA A 111 20.38 -5.43 -21.47
N LYS A 112 20.24 -4.79 -20.31
CA LYS A 112 21.02 -5.10 -19.11
C LYS A 112 20.76 -6.52 -18.60
N GLY A 113 19.50 -6.96 -18.61
CA GLY A 113 19.13 -8.31 -18.21
C GLY A 113 19.72 -9.37 -19.15
N ASP A 114 19.72 -9.11 -20.46
CA ASP A 114 20.29 -10.01 -21.45
C ASP A 114 21.83 -10.07 -21.33
N ALA A 115 22.50 -8.93 -21.11
CA ALA A 115 23.93 -8.88 -20.83
C ALA A 115 24.28 -9.66 -19.54
N LEU A 116 23.52 -9.48 -18.46
CA LEU A 116 23.72 -10.22 -17.22
C LEU A 116 23.56 -11.72 -17.43
N ARG A 117 22.53 -12.16 -18.16
CA ARG A 117 22.34 -13.58 -18.48
C ARG A 117 23.52 -14.16 -19.26
N GLU A 118 24.09 -13.39 -20.17
CA GLU A 118 25.26 -13.83 -20.93
C GLU A 118 26.49 -13.97 -20.04
N THR A 119 26.74 -12.98 -19.16
CA THR A 119 27.84 -13.10 -18.18
C THR A 119 27.66 -14.29 -17.25
N LEU A 120 26.44 -14.56 -16.79
CA LEU A 120 26.14 -15.72 -15.94
C LEU A 120 26.32 -17.05 -16.68
N ARG A 121 26.06 -17.10 -18.00
CA ARG A 121 26.37 -18.28 -18.82
C ARG A 121 27.87 -18.51 -18.91
N GLN A 122 28.64 -17.47 -19.22
CA GLN A 122 30.10 -17.56 -19.30
C GLN A 122 30.72 -18.00 -17.97
N TYR A 123 30.25 -17.44 -16.84
CA TYR A 123 30.70 -17.89 -15.52
C TYR A 123 30.35 -19.35 -15.25
N ARG A 124 29.16 -19.80 -15.65
CA ARG A 124 28.76 -21.19 -15.47
C ARG A 124 29.59 -22.13 -16.32
N GLU A 125 29.88 -21.77 -17.57
CA GLU A 125 30.74 -22.54 -18.47
C GLU A 125 32.15 -22.65 -17.89
N ALA A 126 32.74 -21.53 -17.45
CA ALA A 126 34.04 -21.52 -16.80
C ALA A 126 34.08 -22.37 -15.51
N GLN A 127 33.02 -22.36 -14.71
CA GLN A 127 32.92 -23.22 -13.53
C GLN A 127 32.86 -24.71 -13.88
N ILE A 128 32.12 -25.08 -14.93
CA ILE A 128 32.06 -26.47 -15.39
C ILE A 128 33.45 -26.91 -15.89
N GLU A 129 34.14 -26.07 -16.65
CA GLU A 129 35.50 -26.36 -17.12
C GLU A 129 36.49 -26.51 -15.95
N GLU A 130 36.43 -25.62 -14.95
CA GLU A 130 37.29 -25.71 -13.75
C GLU A 130 36.99 -26.97 -12.93
N GLU A 131 35.71 -27.34 -12.79
CA GLU A 131 35.32 -28.58 -12.12
C GLU A 131 35.77 -29.83 -12.88
N ASP A 132 35.64 -29.84 -14.20
CA ASP A 132 36.11 -30.92 -15.07
C ASP A 132 37.64 -31.06 -15.02
N GLU A 133 38.37 -29.94 -15.04
CA GLU A 133 39.83 -29.94 -14.88
C GLU A 133 40.25 -30.43 -13.50
N ARG A 134 39.56 -29.99 -12.44
CA ARG A 134 39.81 -30.47 -11.08
C ARG A 134 39.60 -31.97 -10.98
N LEU A 135 38.49 -32.48 -11.51
CA LEU A 135 38.15 -33.90 -11.49
C LEU A 135 39.15 -34.74 -12.31
N ARG A 136 39.59 -34.25 -13.48
CA ARG A 136 40.67 -34.88 -14.26
C ARG A 136 42.00 -34.91 -13.50
N ASN A 137 42.35 -33.81 -12.82
CA ASN A 137 43.56 -33.73 -12.01
C ASN A 137 43.50 -34.67 -10.80
N GLU A 138 42.36 -34.76 -10.12
CA GLU A 138 42.12 -35.71 -9.02
C GLU A 138 42.26 -37.16 -9.52
N GLN A 139 41.60 -37.52 -10.63
CA GLN A 139 41.74 -38.84 -11.26
C GLN A 139 43.17 -39.15 -11.67
N ALA A 140 43.88 -38.18 -12.24
CA ALA A 140 45.29 -38.35 -12.61
C ALA A 140 46.19 -38.53 -11.39
N GLN A 141 45.93 -37.82 -10.29
CA GLN A 141 46.65 -37.99 -9.01
C GLN A 141 46.37 -39.36 -8.40
N GLU A 142 45.10 -39.80 -8.34
CA GLU A 142 44.73 -41.13 -7.87
C GLU A 142 45.39 -42.24 -8.69
N PHE A 143 45.41 -42.08 -10.02
CA PHE A 143 46.10 -43.00 -10.93
C PHE A 143 47.62 -43.03 -10.67
N GLN A 144 48.25 -41.86 -10.49
CA GLN A 144 49.66 -41.77 -10.13
C GLN A 144 49.94 -42.46 -8.78
N GLU A 145 49.15 -42.21 -7.75
CA GLU A 145 49.30 -42.88 -6.45
C GLU A 145 49.15 -44.41 -6.57
N ALA A 146 48.20 -44.88 -7.36
CA ALA A 146 48.02 -46.31 -7.62
C ALA A 146 49.25 -46.92 -8.31
N THR A 147 49.77 -46.28 -9.37
CA THR A 147 50.96 -46.77 -10.08
C THR A 147 52.23 -46.77 -9.22
N GLU A 148 52.39 -45.79 -8.33
CA GLU A 148 53.50 -45.75 -7.36
C GLU A 148 53.45 -46.92 -6.36
N ARG A 149 52.25 -47.29 -5.88
CA ARG A 149 52.07 -48.45 -4.98
C ARG A 149 52.34 -49.79 -5.69
N LEU A 150 52.11 -49.84 -7.00
CA LEU A 150 52.27 -51.04 -7.84
C LEU A 150 53.68 -51.18 -8.47
N HIS A 151 54.71 -50.51 -7.92
CA HIS A 151 56.08 -50.55 -8.44
C HIS A 151 56.72 -51.95 -8.50
N HIS A 152 56.23 -52.91 -7.71
CA HIS A 152 56.70 -54.30 -7.71
C HIS A 152 56.24 -55.09 -8.95
N LEU A 153 55.31 -54.55 -9.75
CA LEU A 153 54.83 -55.17 -10.98
C LEU A 153 55.62 -54.72 -12.23
N VAL A 154 56.58 -53.81 -12.06
CA VAL A 154 57.41 -53.26 -13.14
C VAL A 154 58.43 -54.29 -13.61
N SER A 155 58.66 -54.34 -14.93
CA SER A 155 59.67 -55.21 -15.52
C SER A 155 61.09 -54.79 -15.11
N THR A 156 61.94 -55.77 -14.79
CA THR A 156 63.38 -55.56 -14.62
C THR A 156 64.13 -56.00 -15.88
N SER A 157 65.44 -55.69 -15.96
CA SER A 157 66.26 -56.14 -17.09
C SER A 157 66.41 -57.67 -17.17
N ALA A 158 66.21 -58.37 -16.05
CA ALA A 158 66.37 -59.83 -15.96
C ALA A 158 65.03 -60.57 -16.00
N THR A 159 63.94 -59.95 -15.53
CA THR A 159 62.60 -60.55 -15.47
C THR A 159 61.52 -59.60 -15.99
N ALA A 160 60.69 -60.09 -16.91
CA ALA A 160 59.53 -59.35 -17.40
C ALA A 160 58.47 -59.20 -16.31
N GLY A 161 57.87 -58.01 -16.22
CA GLY A 161 56.75 -57.71 -15.33
C GLY A 161 55.44 -58.31 -15.83
N VAL A 162 54.44 -58.42 -14.96
CA VAL A 162 53.16 -59.09 -15.24
C VAL A 162 52.47 -58.50 -16.47
N PHE A 163 52.61 -57.20 -16.69
CA PHE A 163 51.97 -56.47 -17.79
C PHE A 163 52.83 -56.34 -19.05
N ASN A 164 54.02 -56.94 -19.09
CA ASN A 164 54.94 -56.93 -20.24
C ASN A 164 55.52 -58.33 -20.50
N SER A 165 54.67 -59.36 -20.42
CA SER A 165 55.06 -60.76 -20.63
C SER A 165 55.24 -61.06 -22.12
N PRO A 166 56.32 -61.75 -22.54
CA PRO A 166 56.53 -62.14 -23.95
C PRO A 166 55.52 -63.18 -24.46
N PHE A 167 54.70 -63.75 -23.56
CA PHE A 167 53.69 -64.75 -23.89
C PHE A 167 52.26 -64.18 -23.89
N ALA A 168 52.08 -62.90 -23.56
CA ALA A 168 50.78 -62.25 -23.60
C ALA A 168 50.46 -61.81 -25.05
N PRO A 169 49.26 -62.13 -25.59
CA PRO A 169 48.91 -61.78 -26.97
C PRO A 169 48.68 -60.28 -27.19
N GLU A 170 48.29 -59.54 -26.15
CA GLU A 170 48.07 -58.10 -26.19
C GLU A 170 48.60 -57.42 -24.92
N VAL A 171 49.20 -56.24 -25.08
CA VAL A 171 49.73 -55.44 -23.97
C VAL A 171 48.63 -54.50 -23.48
N PRO A 172 48.23 -54.53 -22.19
CA PRO A 172 47.21 -53.63 -21.68
C PRO A 172 47.71 -52.18 -21.76
N ALA A 173 46.89 -51.31 -22.36
CA ALA A 173 47.18 -49.90 -22.55
C ALA A 173 46.10 -49.04 -21.87
N VAL A 174 46.54 -47.96 -21.23
CA VAL A 174 45.69 -46.92 -20.64
C VAL A 174 45.99 -45.63 -21.40
N GLU A 175 44.94 -45.02 -21.98
CA GLU A 175 45.05 -43.82 -22.84
C GLU A 175 45.99 -44.00 -24.05
N GLY A 176 46.01 -45.19 -24.65
CA GLY A 176 46.86 -45.51 -25.81
C GLY A 176 48.36 -45.70 -25.48
N VAL A 177 48.72 -45.60 -24.20
CA VAL A 177 50.09 -45.79 -23.70
C VAL A 177 50.17 -47.12 -22.93
N PRO A 178 51.17 -47.99 -23.18
CA PRO A 178 51.28 -49.27 -22.49
C PRO A 178 51.39 -49.09 -20.98
N LEU A 179 50.64 -49.89 -20.21
CA LEU A 179 50.57 -49.78 -18.74
C LEU A 179 51.95 -49.89 -18.06
N GLU A 180 52.86 -50.70 -18.62
CA GLU A 180 54.25 -50.84 -18.17
C GLU A 180 54.99 -49.49 -18.14
N THR A 181 54.72 -48.58 -19.07
CA THR A 181 55.39 -47.27 -19.12
C THR A 181 54.89 -46.34 -18.00
N HIS A 182 53.60 -46.38 -17.69
CA HIS A 182 53.00 -45.67 -16.55
C HIS A 182 53.53 -46.20 -15.22
N LEU A 183 53.59 -47.53 -15.06
CA LEU A 183 54.15 -48.17 -13.86
C LEU A 183 55.64 -47.84 -13.67
N ARG A 184 56.42 -47.80 -14.75
CA ARG A 184 57.83 -47.40 -14.70
C ARG A 184 58.00 -45.92 -14.34
N ALA A 185 57.14 -45.04 -14.85
CA ALA A 185 57.14 -43.62 -14.50
C ALA A 185 56.78 -43.41 -13.02
N GLY A 186 55.73 -44.06 -12.53
CA GLY A 186 55.32 -44.06 -11.12
C GLY A 186 56.42 -44.60 -10.20
N ALA A 187 57.00 -45.77 -10.50
CA ALA A 187 58.10 -46.33 -9.73
C ALA A 187 59.32 -45.38 -9.66
N LYS A 188 59.66 -44.72 -10.78
CA LYS A 188 60.75 -43.73 -10.83
C LYS A 188 60.43 -42.49 -9.98
N ALA A 189 59.19 -42.01 -9.98
CA ALA A 189 58.73 -40.91 -9.13
C ALA A 189 58.76 -41.30 -7.64
N TYR A 190 58.28 -42.51 -7.30
CA TYR A 190 58.31 -43.07 -5.96
C TYR A 190 59.74 -43.17 -5.40
N VAL A 191 60.69 -43.72 -6.18
CA VAL A 191 62.11 -43.84 -5.77
C VAL A 191 62.77 -42.47 -5.59
N ARG A 192 62.41 -41.47 -6.43
CA ARG A 192 62.88 -40.09 -6.27
C ARG A 192 62.36 -39.46 -4.97
N ARG A 193 61.08 -39.68 -4.64
CA ARG A 193 60.40 -39.13 -3.45
C ARG A 193 60.87 -39.78 -2.15
N THR A 194 61.02 -41.10 -2.14
CA THR A 194 61.50 -41.88 -0.98
C THR A 194 63.01 -41.74 -0.71
N GLY A 195 63.74 -41.02 -1.57
CA GLY A 195 65.08 -40.54 -1.26
C GLY A 195 66.17 -41.61 -1.26
N LEU A 196 65.89 -42.82 -1.76
CA LEU A 196 66.85 -43.91 -1.84
C LEU A 196 68.10 -43.58 -2.69
N GLN A 197 68.06 -42.51 -3.51
CA GLN A 197 69.22 -41.97 -4.24
C GLN A 197 69.78 -40.64 -3.70
N ALA A 198 69.08 -39.94 -2.80
CA ALA A 198 69.48 -38.62 -2.30
C ALA A 198 70.37 -38.68 -1.04
N SER A 199 70.35 -39.80 -0.31
CA SER A 199 71.14 -40.02 0.90
C SER A 199 72.66 -40.06 0.66
N SER A 200 73.09 -40.38 -0.57
CA SER A 200 74.51 -40.41 -0.93
C SER A 200 75.11 -39.01 -1.22
N ARG A 201 74.36 -38.11 -1.87
CA ARG A 201 74.90 -36.80 -2.32
C ARG A 201 74.69 -35.64 -1.35
N ARG A 202 73.69 -35.69 -0.46
CA ARG A 202 73.35 -34.56 0.42
C ARG A 202 74.15 -34.50 1.73
N ARG A 203 74.83 -35.58 2.14
CA ARG A 203 75.67 -35.59 3.35
C ARG A 203 77.02 -34.88 3.22
N GLN A 204 77.47 -34.56 2.01
CA GLN A 204 78.82 -34.00 1.79
C GLN A 204 78.84 -32.49 1.50
N LYS A 205 77.69 -31.80 1.39
CA LYS A 205 77.64 -30.43 0.82
C LYS A 205 76.75 -29.44 1.57
N ALA A 206 76.62 -29.59 2.88
CA ALA A 206 76.09 -28.54 3.76
C ALA A 206 77.22 -28.09 4.70
N ASP A 207 77.93 -27.05 4.27
CA ASP A 207 79.02 -26.39 4.98
C ASP A 207 78.63 -26.00 6.42
N LEU A 208 79.29 -26.64 7.38
CA LEU A 208 79.50 -26.09 8.72
C LEU A 208 80.56 -24.98 8.61
N SER A 209 80.16 -23.80 8.14
CA SER A 209 81.07 -22.64 8.15
C SER A 209 81.27 -22.14 9.57
N MET A 210 82.54 -22.03 9.98
CA MET A 210 82.95 -21.48 11.26
C MET A 210 82.85 -19.95 11.19
N ARG A 211 82.17 -19.32 12.16
CA ARG A 211 82.24 -17.85 12.26
C ARG A 211 83.63 -17.44 12.74
N MET A 212 84.08 -16.25 12.34
CA MET A 212 85.35 -15.65 12.78
C MET A 212 85.50 -15.51 14.31
N SER A 213 84.42 -15.65 15.08
CA SER A 213 84.44 -15.66 16.55
C SER A 213 84.51 -17.05 17.19
N GLY A 214 84.80 -18.11 16.42
CA GLY A 214 84.98 -19.48 16.95
C GLY A 214 83.69 -20.26 17.27
N SER A 215 82.50 -19.71 17.01
CA SER A 215 81.23 -20.43 17.18
C SER A 215 80.73 -21.07 15.87
N ARG A 216 80.14 -22.27 15.97
CA ARG A 216 79.55 -23.00 14.84
C ARG A 216 78.19 -22.39 14.44
N ASN A 217 78.00 -22.11 13.15
CA ASN A 217 76.70 -21.70 12.61
C ASN A 217 75.71 -22.88 12.69
N VAL A 218 74.72 -22.81 13.59
CA VAL A 218 73.55 -23.69 13.60
C VAL A 218 72.38 -22.91 13.00
N PRO A 219 71.84 -23.28 11.83
CA PRO A 219 70.70 -22.58 11.25
C PRO A 219 69.45 -22.84 12.10
N LEU A 220 68.93 -21.80 12.75
CA LEU A 220 67.63 -21.87 13.44
C LEU A 220 66.51 -21.60 12.42
N PRO A 221 65.41 -22.38 12.42
CA PRO A 221 64.24 -22.09 11.59
C PRO A 221 63.59 -20.78 12.01
N GLN A 222 63.27 -19.90 11.06
CA GLN A 222 62.53 -18.69 11.39
C GLN A 222 61.05 -19.00 11.67
N PRO A 223 60.45 -18.40 12.71
CA PRO A 223 59.03 -18.57 12.99
C PRO A 223 58.19 -17.91 11.87
N THR A 224 57.15 -18.61 11.44
CA THR A 224 56.33 -18.26 10.26
C THR A 224 55.42 -17.06 10.46
N LYS A 225 55.30 -16.53 11.68
CA LYS A 225 54.46 -15.36 11.98
C LYS A 225 55.18 -14.43 12.97
N ARG A 226 55.33 -13.17 12.59
CA ARG A 226 55.78 -12.07 13.45
C ARG A 226 54.54 -11.40 14.06
N ILE A 227 54.12 -11.83 15.24
CA ILE A 227 53.03 -11.16 15.99
C ILE A 227 53.53 -10.92 17.42
N SER A 228 53.51 -9.65 17.85
CA SER A 228 53.84 -9.23 19.20
C SER A 228 52.68 -9.49 20.17
N LEU A 229 53.01 -9.85 21.42
CA LEU A 229 52.14 -10.28 22.52
C LEU A 229 51.04 -9.30 22.98
N GLN A 230 50.78 -8.19 22.29
CA GLN A 230 49.82 -7.15 22.73
C GLN A 230 48.50 -7.10 21.94
N ALA A 231 48.31 -7.90 20.90
CA ALA A 231 47.06 -7.95 20.16
C ALA A 231 46.48 -9.36 20.16
N SER A 232 45.85 -9.76 21.27
CA SER A 232 45.09 -11.02 21.37
C SER A 232 43.68 -10.92 20.81
N VAL A 233 43.23 -9.73 20.39
CA VAL A 233 41.89 -9.51 19.82
C VAL A 233 42.03 -9.01 18.38
N PRO A 234 41.42 -9.67 17.39
CA PRO A 234 41.38 -9.20 16.01
C PRO A 234 40.82 -7.78 15.91
N TYR A 235 41.38 -6.95 15.04
CA TYR A 235 41.13 -5.50 14.99
C TYR A 235 39.70 -5.11 14.52
N ASP A 236 38.86 -6.07 14.12
CA ASP A 236 37.57 -5.81 13.47
C ASP A 236 36.35 -6.47 14.16
N VAL A 237 36.50 -6.97 15.40
CA VAL A 237 35.41 -7.69 16.10
C VAL A 237 34.12 -6.86 16.20
N GLU A 238 34.23 -5.56 16.49
CA GLU A 238 33.07 -4.66 16.60
C GLU A 238 32.40 -4.44 15.22
N ARG A 239 33.20 -4.32 14.17
CA ARG A 239 32.71 -4.20 12.78
C ARG A 239 31.99 -5.46 12.31
N ASP A 240 32.51 -6.62 12.67
CA ASP A 240 31.91 -7.92 12.33
C ASP A 240 30.57 -8.12 13.06
N GLN A 241 30.47 -7.67 14.31
CA GLN A 241 29.21 -7.66 15.07
C GLN A 241 28.16 -6.75 14.43
N GLU A 242 28.52 -5.51 14.07
CA GLU A 242 27.61 -4.60 13.38
C GLU A 242 27.11 -5.15 12.03
N GLN A 243 27.96 -5.85 11.29
CA GLN A 243 27.56 -6.49 10.03
C GLN A 243 26.60 -7.66 10.26
N MET A 244 26.82 -8.46 11.31
CA MET A 244 25.91 -9.55 11.70
C MET A 244 24.53 -9.01 12.10
N ASP A 245 24.47 -7.94 12.89
CA ASP A 245 23.21 -7.34 13.33
C ASP A 245 22.42 -6.76 12.14
N ARG A 246 23.11 -6.17 11.15
CA ARG A 246 22.50 -5.71 9.89
C ARG A 246 21.94 -6.85 9.04
N ARG A 247 22.56 -8.04 9.07
CA ARG A 247 22.05 -9.23 8.37
C ARG A 247 20.82 -9.78 9.09
N LEU A 248 20.83 -9.82 10.41
CA LEU A 248 19.70 -10.28 11.23
C LEU A 248 18.47 -9.37 11.11
N THR A 249 18.65 -8.04 11.10
CA THR A 249 17.54 -7.09 10.92
C THR A 249 16.85 -7.24 9.55
N LYS A 250 17.59 -7.59 8.50
CA LYS A 250 17.02 -7.86 7.17
C LYS A 250 16.17 -9.14 7.15
N LEU A 251 16.46 -10.11 8.02
CA LEU A 251 15.69 -11.35 8.16
C LEU A 251 14.39 -11.15 8.96
N GLY A 252 14.27 -10.09 9.77
CA GLY A 252 13.05 -9.78 10.54
C GLY A 252 11.81 -9.48 9.70
N PHE A 253 11.97 -9.17 8.40
CA PHE A 253 10.87 -8.92 7.46
C PHE A 253 10.45 -10.16 6.66
N VAL A 254 11.14 -11.30 6.82
CA VAL A 254 10.75 -12.56 6.20
C VAL A 254 9.78 -13.24 7.17
N GLY A 255 8.48 -13.24 6.84
CA GLY A 255 7.49 -13.97 7.63
C GLY A 255 7.92 -15.43 7.79
N GLY A 256 7.67 -16.04 8.96
CA GLY A 256 8.17 -17.38 9.34
C GLY A 256 7.62 -18.58 8.56
N LYS A 257 7.31 -18.40 7.27
CA LYS A 257 6.94 -19.46 6.34
C LYS A 257 8.06 -19.62 5.33
N ASP A 258 8.58 -20.83 5.22
CA ASP A 258 9.62 -21.16 4.25
C ASP A 258 9.12 -20.89 2.82
N PHE A 259 9.96 -20.22 2.03
CA PHE A 259 9.71 -19.97 0.62
C PHE A 259 9.71 -21.31 -0.13
N THR A 260 8.53 -21.79 -0.51
CA THR A 260 8.35 -23.05 -1.25
C THR A 260 8.06 -22.76 -2.71
N VAL A 261 8.99 -23.14 -3.60
CA VAL A 261 8.95 -22.83 -5.05
C VAL A 261 7.96 -23.70 -5.83
N SER A 262 7.42 -24.77 -5.24
CA SER A 262 6.80 -25.87 -6.00
C SER A 262 5.27 -26.02 -5.89
N GLN A 263 4.56 -25.19 -5.14
CA GLN A 263 3.10 -25.29 -5.13
C GLN A 263 2.48 -24.22 -6.02
N ARG A 264 1.70 -24.65 -7.03
CA ARG A 264 0.77 -23.76 -7.75
C ARG A 264 0.06 -22.93 -6.68
N ALA A 265 0.26 -21.62 -6.71
CA ALA A 265 -0.41 -20.72 -5.79
C ALA A 265 -1.91 -21.03 -5.85
N LYS A 266 -2.50 -21.52 -4.75
CA LYS A 266 -3.95 -21.63 -4.67
C LYS A 266 -4.48 -20.23 -4.94
N GLU A 267 -5.30 -20.07 -5.98
CA GLU A 267 -6.03 -18.82 -6.21
C GLU A 267 -6.67 -18.42 -4.89
N ALA A 268 -6.41 -17.19 -4.45
CA ALA A 268 -6.98 -16.69 -3.21
C ALA A 268 -8.50 -16.86 -3.30
N THR A 269 -9.07 -17.72 -2.45
CA THR A 269 -10.51 -17.88 -2.37
C THR A 269 -11.09 -16.50 -2.09
N TYR A 270 -11.93 -16.00 -2.99
CA TYR A 270 -12.55 -14.68 -2.84
C TYR A 270 -13.26 -14.63 -1.49
N ARG A 271 -12.63 -13.97 -0.52
CA ARG A 271 -13.27 -13.62 0.74
C ARG A 271 -14.25 -12.51 0.40
N ARG A 272 -15.52 -12.89 0.24
CA ARG A 272 -16.64 -11.96 0.21
C ARG A 272 -16.50 -11.00 1.41
N GLY A 273 -16.77 -9.72 1.17
CA GLY A 273 -16.45 -8.64 2.10
C GLY A 273 -17.05 -8.85 3.50
N ILE A 274 -16.53 -8.11 4.49
CA ILE A 274 -16.86 -8.20 5.92
C ILE A 274 -18.38 -8.20 6.23
N ASN A 275 -19.23 -7.75 5.30
CA ASN A 275 -20.66 -7.53 5.52
C ASN A 275 -21.56 -8.62 4.95
N GLU A 276 -21.01 -9.71 4.40
CA GLU A 276 -21.84 -10.74 3.80
C GLU A 276 -22.48 -11.66 4.88
N GLY A 277 -23.81 -11.74 4.87
CA GLY A 277 -24.60 -12.46 5.88
C GLY A 277 -25.11 -11.57 7.03
N CYS A 278 -24.69 -10.30 7.10
CA CYS A 278 -25.30 -9.34 8.02
C CYS A 278 -26.65 -8.89 7.47
N GLN A 279 -27.73 -9.13 8.20
CA GLN A 279 -29.04 -8.59 7.90
C GLN A 279 -28.94 -7.05 7.87
N TYR A 280 -29.36 -6.42 6.77
CA TYR A 280 -29.37 -4.96 6.68
C TYR A 280 -30.29 -4.41 7.77
N MET A 281 -29.70 -3.74 8.76
CA MET A 281 -30.42 -3.01 9.78
C MET A 281 -30.38 -1.53 9.43
N ASP A 282 -31.54 -0.88 9.47
CA ASP A 282 -31.58 0.56 9.25
C ASP A 282 -30.64 1.29 10.24
N PRO A 283 -30.00 2.41 9.84
CA PRO A 283 -28.97 3.06 10.64
C PRO A 283 -29.40 3.44 12.08
N TRP A 284 -30.70 3.64 12.31
CA TRP A 284 -31.26 3.97 13.63
C TRP A 284 -31.44 2.74 14.54
N GLN A 285 -31.43 1.52 13.99
CA GLN A 285 -31.52 0.26 14.75
C GLN A 285 -30.16 -0.37 15.03
N ASN A 286 -29.09 0.10 14.39
CA ASN A 286 -27.76 -0.50 14.51
C ASN A 286 -27.06 -0.06 15.82
N PRO A 287 -26.86 -0.97 16.79
CA PRO A 287 -26.31 -0.63 18.11
C PRO A 287 -24.83 -0.18 18.07
N TYR A 288 -24.15 -0.42 16.95
CA TYR A 288 -22.76 0.00 16.73
C TYR A 288 -22.63 1.36 16.04
N LEU A 289 -23.74 1.97 15.60
CA LEU A 289 -23.77 3.30 14.96
C LEU A 289 -24.08 4.45 15.93
N VAL A 290 -23.94 4.25 17.24
CA VAL A 290 -23.93 5.36 18.21
C VAL A 290 -22.72 6.26 17.91
N ARG A 291 -22.96 7.41 17.29
CA ARG A 291 -21.92 8.40 17.00
C ARG A 291 -21.77 9.37 18.17
N GLY A 292 -20.61 9.34 18.82
CA GLY A 292 -20.15 10.28 19.83
C GLY A 292 -18.80 9.81 20.37
N VAL A 293 -17.86 10.74 20.60
CA VAL A 293 -16.68 10.42 21.42
C VAL A 293 -17.19 10.32 22.85
N PRO A 294 -16.98 9.19 23.56
CA PRO A 294 -17.39 9.09 24.95
C PRO A 294 -16.75 10.22 25.74
N GLN A 295 -17.56 11.00 26.45
CA GLN A 295 -17.09 12.14 27.24
C GLN A 295 -16.50 11.69 28.58
N SER A 296 -16.73 10.44 28.99
CA SER A 296 -16.18 9.89 30.23
C SER A 296 -15.93 8.38 30.17
N GLN A 297 -15.04 7.88 31.03
CA GLN A 297 -14.73 6.44 31.17
C GLN A 297 -15.96 5.61 31.60
N ALA A 298 -16.91 6.23 32.30
CA ALA A 298 -18.16 5.59 32.71
C ALA A 298 -19.03 5.19 31.50
N GLU A 299 -19.04 5.98 30.42
CA GLU A 299 -19.77 5.68 29.18
C GLU A 299 -19.18 4.49 28.40
N LEU A 300 -17.89 4.18 28.58
CA LEU A 300 -17.29 2.97 28.01
C LEU A 300 -17.72 1.69 28.74
N SER A 301 -18.01 1.80 30.04
CA SER A 301 -18.28 0.66 30.91
C SER A 301 -19.73 0.17 30.88
N GLN A 302 -20.65 0.97 30.34
CA GLN A 302 -22.06 0.61 30.24
C GLN A 302 -22.28 -0.37 29.07
N SER A 303 -22.88 -1.53 29.38
CA SER A 303 -23.33 -2.52 28.40
C SER A 303 -24.21 -1.87 27.32
N ARG A 304 -23.70 -1.78 26.09
CA ARG A 304 -24.34 -1.15 24.93
C ARG A 304 -25.45 -2.00 24.32
N THR A 305 -26.51 -2.26 25.05
CA THR A 305 -27.72 -2.89 24.49
C THR A 305 -28.94 -2.04 24.79
N THR A 306 -29.42 -1.32 23.77
CA THR A 306 -30.73 -0.65 23.74
C THR A 306 -31.76 -1.47 22.94
N ILE A 307 -31.58 -2.79 22.89
CA ILE A 307 -32.56 -3.68 22.28
C ILE A 307 -33.87 -3.56 23.07
N GLY A 308 -34.93 -3.08 22.40
CA GLY A 308 -36.29 -2.99 22.96
C GLY A 308 -36.67 -1.67 23.66
N LYS A 309 -35.83 -0.63 23.64
CA LYS A 309 -36.16 0.68 24.24
C LYS A 309 -36.18 1.78 23.18
N ALA A 310 -37.36 2.34 22.91
CA ALA A 310 -37.48 3.54 22.08
C ALA A 310 -36.84 4.74 22.81
N PRO A 311 -36.10 5.62 22.12
CA PRO A 311 -35.52 6.80 22.75
C PRO A 311 -36.63 7.74 23.25
N ALA A 312 -36.43 8.34 24.43
CA ALA A 312 -37.40 9.26 25.05
C ALA A 312 -37.62 10.55 24.25
N VAL A 313 -36.72 10.87 23.31
CA VAL A 313 -36.80 12.02 22.40
C VAL A 313 -36.61 11.51 20.97
N HIS A 314 -37.45 11.97 20.05
CA HIS A 314 -37.35 11.62 18.63
C HIS A 314 -36.00 12.04 18.05
N PHE A 315 -35.41 11.19 17.22
CA PHE A 315 -34.17 11.52 16.52
C PHE A 315 -34.44 12.56 15.44
N TYR A 316 -33.83 13.74 15.54
CA TYR A 316 -33.59 14.59 14.38
C TYR A 316 -32.24 14.19 13.79
N THR A 317 -32.24 13.69 12.55
CA THR A 317 -31.02 13.37 11.82
C THR A 317 -30.31 14.67 11.43
N SER A 318 -29.41 15.16 12.28
CA SER A 318 -28.62 16.36 11.97
C SER A 318 -27.47 16.10 11.00
N VAL A 319 -27.14 14.85 10.64
CA VAL A 319 -26.03 14.56 9.73
C VAL A 319 -26.19 13.22 9.02
N GLY A 320 -26.60 13.27 7.75
CA GLY A 320 -26.52 12.15 6.81
C GLY A 320 -26.04 12.63 5.45
N GLY A 321 -24.72 12.55 5.22
CA GLY A 321 -24.07 12.79 3.92
C GLY A 321 -23.56 14.22 3.70
N ASN A 322 -22.23 14.37 3.61
CA ASN A 322 -21.48 15.63 3.44
C ASN A 322 -21.77 16.74 4.46
N LYS A 323 -20.74 17.13 5.21
CA LYS A 323 -20.81 18.28 6.12
C LYS A 323 -20.69 19.59 5.34
N SER A 324 -21.64 19.88 4.47
CA SER A 324 -21.90 21.25 4.03
C SER A 324 -22.86 21.88 5.03
N THR A 325 -22.54 23.08 5.52
CA THR A 325 -23.44 23.86 6.36
C THR A 325 -24.61 24.31 5.49
N VAL A 326 -25.78 23.70 5.72
CA VAL A 326 -27.01 24.09 5.04
C VAL A 326 -27.62 25.27 5.80
N LEU A 327 -27.68 26.43 5.16
CA LEU A 327 -28.42 27.57 5.69
C LEU A 327 -29.95 27.28 5.66
N PRO A 328 -30.78 27.94 6.49
CA PRO A 328 -32.21 27.65 6.66
C PRO A 328 -33.06 27.71 5.36
N ASN A 329 -32.49 28.20 4.28
CA ASN A 329 -33.03 28.33 2.93
C ASN A 329 -32.60 27.22 1.96
N GLY A 330 -31.86 26.19 2.42
CA GLY A 330 -31.54 25.00 1.62
C GLY A 330 -30.43 25.16 0.58
N LEU A 331 -29.68 26.27 0.63
CA LEU A 331 -28.49 26.50 -0.19
C LEU A 331 -27.25 25.91 0.49
N PHE A 332 -26.44 25.19 -0.28
CA PHE A 332 -25.18 24.60 0.16
C PHE A 332 -24.05 25.62 0.02
N ASP A 333 -23.46 26.05 1.14
CA ASP A 333 -22.31 26.96 1.09
C ASP A 333 -21.00 26.19 1.21
N VAL A 334 -20.48 25.76 0.06
CA VAL A 334 -19.21 25.03 -0.05
C VAL A 334 -18.01 25.99 -0.03
N MET A 335 -18.24 27.27 -0.30
CA MET A 335 -17.16 28.26 -0.44
C MET A 335 -16.69 28.75 0.93
N LEU A 336 -17.62 29.06 1.83
CA LEU A 336 -17.28 29.53 3.19
C LEU A 336 -16.55 28.45 4.02
N ASP A 337 -16.92 27.17 3.88
CA ASP A 337 -16.27 26.06 4.59
C ASP A 337 -14.87 25.74 3.98
N ALA A 338 -14.69 25.97 2.68
CA ALA A 338 -13.39 25.87 2.01
C ALA A 338 -12.44 27.02 2.41
N GLU A 339 -12.96 28.23 2.59
CA GLU A 339 -12.20 29.40 3.05
C GLU A 339 -11.78 29.26 4.53
N TYR A 340 -12.63 28.70 5.39
CA TYR A 340 -12.33 28.57 6.82
C TYR A 340 -11.53 27.31 7.19
N SER A 341 -11.70 26.19 6.47
CA SER A 341 -11.09 24.89 6.81
C SER A 341 -10.11 24.33 5.76
N GLY A 342 -9.92 25.05 4.65
CA GLY A 342 -9.07 24.60 3.52
C GLY A 342 -9.67 23.44 2.72
N GLY A 343 -10.90 23.03 3.03
CA GLY A 343 -11.60 21.92 2.38
C GLY A 343 -11.02 20.53 2.66
N VAL A 344 -11.57 19.52 1.96
CA VAL A 344 -11.23 18.10 2.14
C VAL A 344 -9.75 17.80 1.79
N CYS A 345 -9.12 18.64 0.97
CA CYS A 345 -7.73 18.51 0.54
C CYS A 345 -6.69 19.06 1.52
N GLN A 346 -7.09 19.69 2.64
CA GLN A 346 -6.15 20.22 3.63
C GLN A 346 -6.34 19.67 5.05
N ARG A 347 -7.29 18.74 5.28
CA ARG A 347 -7.50 18.14 6.61
C ARG A 347 -6.33 17.33 7.16
N HIS A 348 -5.35 16.99 6.33
CA HIS A 348 -4.10 16.33 6.73
C HIS A 348 -3.07 17.30 7.33
N LYS A 349 -3.26 18.62 7.15
CA LYS A 349 -2.34 19.65 7.65
C LYS A 349 -2.64 20.09 9.08
N ALA A 350 -3.82 19.75 9.62
CA ALA A 350 -4.18 20.04 11.00
C ALA A 350 -3.94 18.80 11.88
N ASN A 351 -2.82 18.80 12.61
CA ASN A 351 -2.41 17.87 13.67
C ASN A 351 -1.74 16.54 13.25
N THR A 352 -0.45 16.60 12.90
CA THR A 352 0.45 15.44 12.92
C THR A 352 1.71 15.70 13.75
N VAL A 353 1.55 15.93 15.06
CA VAL A 353 2.67 15.80 16.03
C VAL A 353 2.83 14.35 16.53
N ARG A 354 1.92 13.44 16.16
CA ARG A 354 1.77 12.14 16.85
C ARG A 354 2.66 10.98 16.34
N PHE A 355 3.50 11.17 15.32
CA PHE A 355 4.29 10.06 14.73
C PHE A 355 5.75 10.38 14.37
N GLY A 356 6.35 11.45 14.91
CA GLY A 356 7.82 11.63 14.84
C GLY A 356 8.41 11.82 13.43
N VAL A 357 7.62 12.28 12.45
CA VAL A 357 8.11 12.66 11.12
C VAL A 357 8.24 14.18 11.07
N PRO A 358 9.41 14.75 10.72
CA PRO A 358 9.58 16.20 10.65
C PRO A 358 8.84 16.81 9.44
N ASP A 359 8.26 17.99 9.63
CA ASP A 359 7.41 18.78 8.70
C ASP A 359 8.09 19.24 7.40
N ASN A 360 9.28 18.74 7.09
CA ASN A 360 10.12 19.25 5.99
C ASN A 360 9.93 18.49 4.67
N CYS A 361 9.05 17.49 4.62
CA CYS A 361 8.93 16.61 3.45
C CYS A 361 7.88 17.04 2.41
N ASP A 362 7.02 18.04 2.70
CA ASP A 362 5.93 18.44 1.78
C ASP A 362 5.77 19.95 1.57
N ILE A 363 6.78 20.76 1.91
CA ILE A 363 6.83 22.15 1.43
C ILE A 363 7.42 22.13 0.03
N ARG A 364 6.56 21.93 -0.98
CA ARG A 364 6.86 22.40 -2.34
C ARG A 364 6.38 23.84 -2.42
N GLU A 365 7.31 24.78 -2.52
CA GLU A 365 6.99 26.19 -2.75
C GLU A 365 6.06 26.30 -3.97
N GLU A 366 4.87 26.90 -3.78
CA GLU A 366 3.83 26.99 -4.80
C GLU A 366 4.30 27.75 -6.07
N GLU A 367 5.34 28.58 -5.94
CA GLU A 367 6.00 29.28 -7.05
C GLU A 367 6.62 28.33 -8.09
N ALA A 368 6.93 27.08 -7.73
CA ALA A 368 7.49 26.10 -8.66
C ALA A 368 6.44 25.36 -9.51
N LEU A 369 5.14 25.45 -9.16
CA LEU A 369 4.09 24.68 -9.84
C LEU A 369 3.53 25.37 -11.09
N PHE A 370 3.66 26.70 -11.16
CA PHE A 370 3.24 27.52 -12.30
C PHE A 370 4.33 28.55 -12.60
N PRO A 371 5.20 28.34 -13.61
CA PRO A 371 6.07 29.42 -14.05
C PRO A 371 5.21 30.63 -14.43
N PRO A 372 5.61 31.87 -14.05
CA PRO A 372 4.84 33.06 -14.36
C PRO A 372 4.61 33.14 -15.86
N ILE A 373 3.35 33.36 -16.25
CA ILE A 373 2.98 33.61 -17.64
C ILE A 373 3.76 34.87 -18.06
N PRO A 374 4.65 34.81 -19.06
CA PRO A 374 5.37 35.99 -19.51
C PRO A 374 4.36 37.04 -19.94
N SER A 375 4.42 38.20 -19.28
CA SER A 375 3.64 39.38 -19.65
C SER A 375 3.93 39.74 -21.10
N ALA A 376 2.89 39.88 -21.92
CA ALA A 376 2.97 40.20 -23.34
C ALA A 376 3.45 41.64 -23.65
N THR A 377 4.34 42.22 -22.84
CA THR A 377 4.80 43.61 -22.94
C THR A 377 6.30 43.76 -23.12
N SER A 378 7.03 42.71 -23.47
CA SER A 378 8.46 42.80 -23.82
C SER A 378 8.81 42.04 -25.10
N ALA A 379 8.12 42.37 -26.19
CA ALA A 379 8.54 42.04 -27.54
C ALA A 379 8.34 43.28 -28.44
N THR A 380 9.28 44.21 -28.32
CA THR A 380 9.67 45.20 -29.31
C THR A 380 11.16 45.12 -29.47
#